data_AF-A0A1T4W8F8-F1
#
_entry.id   AF-A0A1T4W8F8-F1
#
_cell.length_a   1.000
_cell.length_b   1.000
_cell.length_c   1.000
_cell.angle_alpha   90.00
_cell.angle_beta   90.00
_cell.angle_gamma   90.00
#
_symmetry.space_group_name_H-M   'P 1'
#
loop_
_entity.id
_entity.type
_entity.pdbx_description
1 polymer ?
#
loop_
_entity_poly.entity_id
_entity_poly.type
_entity_poly.pdbx_seq_one_letter_code
_entity_poly.pdbx_strand_id
1 'polypeptide(L)' 'MKFYNTQHDYYCGIDLHARILYVCILDSAGNKVVHKKIDAKPEVLLDILAPFQDQTVVGVECMYST' A
#
# COMPACT_ATOMS: atom_id res chain seq x y z
N MET A 1 10.28 -21.53 12.94
CA MET A 1 9.78 -20.34 12.24
C MET A 1 10.92 -19.80 11.38
N LYS A 2 10.75 -19.64 10.06
CA LYS A 2 11.73 -18.93 9.22
C LYS A 2 11.24 -17.49 9.09
N PHE A 3 11.99 -16.55 9.65
CA PHE A 3 11.67 -15.13 9.56
C PHE A 3 12.11 -14.58 8.21
N TYR A 4 11.26 -13.75 7.61
CA TYR A 4 11.61 -13.01 6.40
C TYR A 4 12.31 -11.72 6.82
N ASN A 5 13.62 -11.66 6.60
CA ASN A 5 14.48 -10.55 7.04
C ASN A 5 14.92 -9.64 5.86
N THR A 6 14.27 -9.75 4.70
CA THR A 6 14.60 -8.90 3.56
C THR A 6 13.96 -7.53 3.76
N GLN A 7 14.79 -6.49 3.70
CA GLN A 7 14.34 -5.11 3.67
C GLN A 7 13.90 -4.75 2.24
N HIS A 8 12.80 -4.02 2.12
CA HIS A 8 12.32 -3.48 0.86
C HIS A 8 12.47 -1.97 0.86
N ASP A 9 12.66 -1.39 -0.32
CA ASP A 9 12.79 0.06 -0.49
C ASP A 9 11.48 0.77 -0.17
N TYR A 10 10.34 0.13 -0.43
CA TYR A 10 9.03 0.70 -0.21
C TYR A 10 8.05 -0.30 0.43
N TYR A 11 7.21 0.22 1.33
CA TYR A 11 6.12 -0.50 1.97
C TYR A 11 4.81 0.22 1.72
N CYS A 12 3.90 -0.41 1.00
CA CYS A 12 2.56 0.09 0.73
C CYS A 12 1.55 -0.55 1.68
N GLY A 13 0.87 0.27 2.47
CA GLY A 13 -0.31 -0.09 3.23
C GLY A 13 -1.57 0.42 2.55
N ILE A 14 -2.56 -0.44 2.40
CA ILE A 14 -3.87 -0.10 1.84
C ILE A 14 -4.96 -0.46 2.85
N ASP A 15 -5.80 0.51 3.21
CA ASP A 15 -7.04 0.28 3.95
C ASP A 15 -8.23 0.44 3.02
N LEU A 16 -8.97 -0.66 2.82
CA LEU A 16 -10.21 -0.68 2.07
C LEU A 16 -11.40 -0.46 3.02
N HIS A 17 -11.96 0.75 2.92
CA HIS A 17 -13.17 1.14 3.63
C HIS A 17 -14.32 1.37 2.64
N ALA A 18 -15.19 0.37 2.51
CA ALA A 18 -16.32 0.35 1.58
C ALA A 18 -15.93 0.55 0.10
N ARG A 19 -15.93 1.80 -0.39
CA ARG A 19 -15.57 2.16 -1.79
C ARG A 19 -14.38 3.11 -1.88
N ILE A 20 -13.66 3.27 -0.78
CA ILE A 20 -12.52 4.16 -0.65
C ILE A 20 -11.30 3.32 -0.31
N LEU A 21 -10.18 3.60 -0.95
CA LEU A 21 -8.88 3.09 -0.55
C LEU A 21 -8.06 4.22 0.05
N TYR A 22 -7.55 4.01 1.26
CA TYR A 22 -6.47 4.82 1.81
C TYR A 22 -5.16 4.13 1.48
N VAL A 23 -4.37 4.75 0.60
CA VAL A 23 -3.08 4.22 0.15
C VAL A 23 -1.98 5.02 0.83
N CYS A 24 -1.11 4.34 1.56
CA CYS A 24 0.06 4.89 2.22
C CYS A 24 1.30 4.14 1.74
N ILE A 25 2.31 4.86 1.24
CA ILE A 25 3.60 4.26 0.89
C ILE A 25 4.68 4.89 1.76
N LEU A 26 5.42 4.04 2.45
CA LEU A 26 6.59 4.39 3.25
C LEU A 26 7.86 4.01 2.51
N ASP A 27 8.92 4.78 2.69
CA ASP A 27 10.28 4.34 2.31
C ASP A 27 10.85 3.37 3.36
N SER A 28 12.02 2.81 3.08
CA SER A 28 12.75 1.90 3.98
C SER A 28 13.15 2.53 5.33
N ALA A 29 13.17 3.87 5.42
CA ALA A 29 13.43 4.63 6.64
C ALA A 29 12.13 4.98 7.42
N GLY A 30 10.96 4.62 6.89
CA GLY A 30 9.66 4.88 7.51
C GLY A 30 9.05 6.26 7.19
N ASN A 31 9.61 7.02 6.25
CA ASN A 31 9.04 8.30 5.83
C ASN A 31 7.86 8.08 4.88
N LYS A 32 6.81 8.89 5.04
CA LYS A 32 5.63 8.86 4.17
C LYS A 32 5.95 9.51 2.83
N VAL A 33 6.05 8.68 1.78
CA VAL A 33 6.25 9.12 0.39
C VAL A 33 4.91 9.42 -0.28
N VAL A 34 3.92 8.54 -0.05
CA VAL A 34 2.56 8.71 -0.57
C VAL A 34 1.57 8.54 0.58
N HIS A 35 0.58 9.42 0.63
CA HIS A 35 -0.60 9.23 1.47
C HIS A 35 -1.79 9.84 0.75
N LYS A 36 -2.65 9.00 0.18
CA LYS A 36 -3.78 9.43 -0.66
C LYS A 36 -5.03 8.64 -0.32
N LYS A 37 -6.16 9.34 -0.38
CA LYS A 37 -7.50 8.75 -0.40
C LYS A 37 -7.96 8.71 -1.86
N ILE A 38 -8.28 7.53 -2.35
CA ILE A 38 -8.76 7.32 -3.72
C ILE A 38 -10.06 6.51 -3.72
N ASP A 39 -10.78 6.55 -4.84
CA ASP A 39 -11.85 5.58 -5.08
C ASP A 39 -11.25 4.19 -5.21
N ALA A 40 -12.00 3.16 -4.79
CA ALA A 40 -11.62 1.76 -4.91
C ALA A 40 -11.68 1.26 -6.36
N LYS A 41 -10.85 1.84 -7.22
CA LYS A 41 -10.68 1.51 -8.64
C LYS A 41 -9.25 0.98 -8.87
N PRO A 42 -9.11 -0.20 -9.52
CA PRO A 42 -7.80 -0.79 -9.79
C PRO A 42 -6.87 0.11 -10.60
N GLU A 43 -7.39 0.80 -11.61
CA GLU A 43 -6.63 1.72 -12.47
C GLU A 43 -5.91 2.81 -11.67
N VAL A 44 -6.62 3.45 -10.74
CA VAL A 44 -6.07 4.54 -9.91
C VAL A 44 -5.00 4.02 -8.95
N LEU A 45 -5.19 2.81 -8.41
CA LEU A 45 -4.20 2.18 -7.56
C LEU A 45 -2.94 1.81 -8.34
N LEU A 46 -3.08 1.26 -9.54
CA LEU A 46 -1.96 0.89 -10.41
C LEU A 46 -1.14 2.13 -10.81
N ASP A 47 -1.79 3.25 -11.14
CA ASP A 47 -1.09 4.51 -11.44
C ASP A 47 -0.26 5.02 -10.25
N ILE A 48 -0.75 4.83 -9.01
CA ILE A 48 -0.03 5.23 -7.80
C ILE A 48 1.15 4.29 -7.52
N LEU A 49 0.97 2.99 -7.73
CA LEU A 49 2.00 1.99 -7.53
C LEU A 49 3.04 1.99 -8.65
N ALA A 50 2.69 2.49 -9.84
CA ALA A 50 3.50 2.46 -11.05
C ALA A 50 4.99 2.86 -10.86
N PRO A 51 5.30 3.96 -10.15
CA PRO A 51 6.69 4.36 -9.92
C PRO A 51 7.43 3.54 -8.84
N PHE A 52 6.76 2.64 -8.12
CA PHE A 52 7.33 1.88 -7.00
C PHE A 52 7.30 0.34 -7.20
N GLN A 53 6.81 -0.14 -8.34
CA GLN A 53 6.42 -1.55 -8.57
C GLN A 53 7.52 -2.58 -8.31
N ASP A 54 8.78 -2.27 -8.63
CA ASP A 54 9.86 -3.27 -8.59
C ASP A 54 10.30 -3.66 -7.18
N GLN A 55 10.03 -2.82 -6.17
CA GLN A 55 10.56 -3.02 -4.81
C GLN A 55 9.54 -2.72 -3.69
N THR A 56 8.24 -2.73 -4.01
CA THR A 56 7.18 -2.45 -3.03
C THR A 56 6.55 -3.74 -2.50
N VAL A 57 6.50 -3.87 -1.18
CA VAL A 57 5.61 -4.84 -0.53
C VAL A 57 4.27 -4.19 -0.28
N VAL A 58 3.18 -4.86 -0.65
CA VAL A 58 1.81 -4.36 -0.45
C VAL A 58 1.10 -5.19 0.61
N GLY A 59 0.70 -4.52 1.70
CA GLY A 59 -0.21 -5.05 2.71
C GLY A 59 -1.58 -4.40 2.55
N VAL A 60 -2.65 -5.20 2.55
CA VAL A 60 -4.01 -4.71 2.41
C VAL A 60 -4.84 -5.18 3.60
N GLU A 61 -5.48 -4.23 4.28
CA GLU A 61 -6.54 -4.50 5.23
C GLU A 61 -7.89 -4.15 4.64
N CYS A 62 -8.91 -4.92 5.02
CA CYS A 62 -10.29 -4.68 4.66
C CYS A 62 -11.15 -5.14 5.83
N MET A 63 -12.09 -4.30 6.23
CA MET A 63 -13.08 -4.65 7.24
C MET A 63 -14.43 -4.88 6.58
N TYR A 64 -14.99 -6.08 6.79
CA TYR A 64 -16.37 -6.37 6.49
C TYR A 64 -17.21 -6.12 7.76
N SER A 65 -18.03 -5.06 7.74
CA SER A 65 -19.02 -4.82 8.80
C SER A 65 -20.37 -5.32 8.31
N THR A 66 -20.94 -6.28 9.05
CA THR A 66 -22.31 -6.79 8.83
C THR A 66 -23.31 -6.00 9.65
#